data_AF-A0A1H1WNB0-F1
#
_entry.id   AF-A0A1H1WNB0-F1
#
_cell.length_a   1.000
_cell.length_b   1.000
_cell.length_c   1.000
_cell.angle_alpha   90.00
_cell.angle_beta   90.00
_cell.angle_gamma   90.00
#
_symmetry.space_group_name_H-M   'P 1'
#
loop_
_entity.id
_entity.type
_entity.pdbx_description
1 polymer ?
#
loop_
_entity_poly.entity_id
_entity_poly.type
_entity_poly.pdbx_seq_one_letter_code
_entity_poly.pdbx_strand_id
1 'polypeptide(L)'
;MVKLFTLKISMFLMALLSFGAGATELVFPHATICEYYGKAPGSCSVALSADGYILDARSGKKLFDGPEYTGAMFTNALYRSGSRYILESENYSSAKTRRWVDFSYDGKDIVLNHIYIFSLNISMQVGPYWHGYDCRPVNAKLSFPAGQGLLESSLDAVCKDVESYAPSVADGAPESLAAGTLAVSVPVYNDGQQNGSATYLFEGTDQPELLKLACYSGCESTSKKTASLDKGEVAQRSTAATQTTVIKKLSASLLGDASRQKVSVLSGATGADFRRLQITREHGTGDDILLDTSKALPLVKSQYSTAMNDVFSVNIINNPAGVLNVIDMQGEPVSVKQSSAEAGSALVLVSSEEDNAVYNFNLVFRYNKSSRQFELKNVLQVTNNDACDHSIVGVREMPLGMIGEKSLASFEGRKVFEQLSDLHPKSADYKKLMMTDVAEKLDKALALYRKGQTEAVRELMGSFLMYNNAGQCDPEGYIASKYDFPQLPGWSNDLGFLLGETGYYQESIELLNAVIARNPNRTVAYLNLADSYWGLKDKVRAAQAYKQYASLMTDARKASKIPARVTERSDGVVE
;
A
#
# COMPACT_ATOMS: atom_id res chain seq x y z
N MET A 1 37.26 28.67 -76.17
CA MET A 1 37.70 27.25 -76.19
C MET A 1 37.04 26.56 -75.00
N VAL A 2 35.83 26.00 -75.09
CA VAL A 2 35.43 24.71 -75.72
C VAL A 2 36.23 23.51 -75.21
N LYS A 3 35.60 22.74 -74.31
CA LYS A 3 35.37 21.27 -74.32
C LYS A 3 34.82 20.89 -72.93
N LEU A 4 33.50 20.74 -72.73
CA LEU A 4 32.67 19.57 -73.05
C LEU A 4 33.35 18.22 -72.74
N PHE A 5 32.97 17.60 -71.62
CA PHE A 5 32.75 16.15 -71.53
C PHE A 5 31.55 15.86 -70.62
N THR A 6 30.52 15.30 -71.23
CA THR A 6 29.36 14.67 -70.61
C THR A 6 29.70 13.24 -70.18
N LEU A 7 29.31 12.83 -68.97
CA LEU A 7 28.92 11.44 -68.71
C LEU A 7 27.82 11.41 -67.64
N LYS A 8 26.87 10.49 -67.84
CA LYS A 8 25.50 10.44 -67.32
C LYS A 8 25.38 9.31 -66.29
N ILE A 9 24.39 9.43 -65.38
CA ILE A 9 23.71 8.39 -64.56
C ILE A 9 24.46 8.05 -63.25
N SER A 10 23.93 8.31 -62.06
CA SER A 10 22.77 7.64 -61.48
C SER A 10 22.28 8.35 -60.21
N MET A 11 21.00 8.11 -59.93
CA MET A 11 20.11 8.68 -58.93
C MET A 11 20.32 8.00 -57.57
N PHE A 12 20.52 8.74 -56.49
CA PHE A 12 20.01 8.37 -55.17
C PHE A 12 19.80 9.64 -54.32
N LEU A 13 18.54 10.05 -54.26
CA LEU A 13 18.03 11.09 -53.38
C LEU A 13 17.79 10.41 -52.02
N MET A 14 18.59 10.71 -51.00
CA MET A 14 18.28 10.33 -49.62
C MET A 14 18.10 11.60 -48.81
N ALA A 15 16.82 11.94 -48.60
CA ALA A 15 16.39 13.01 -47.73
C ALA A 15 16.74 12.66 -46.28
N LEU A 16 17.57 13.49 -45.64
CA LEU A 16 17.72 13.49 -44.18
C LEU A 16 16.49 14.17 -43.57
N LEU A 17 15.46 13.38 -43.29
CA LEU A 17 14.39 13.73 -42.35
C LEU A 17 14.96 13.58 -40.94
N SER A 18 15.51 14.66 -40.39
CA SER A 18 15.79 14.76 -38.96
C SER A 18 14.48 15.09 -38.24
N PHE A 19 13.80 14.05 -37.74
CA PHE A 19 12.65 14.18 -36.84
C PHE A 19 13.10 14.88 -35.54
N GLY A 20 12.56 16.06 -35.29
CA GLY A 20 12.62 16.69 -33.97
C GLY A 20 11.61 15.99 -33.05
N ALA A 21 12.09 15.33 -32.00
CA ALA A 21 11.24 14.89 -30.90
C ALA A 21 10.85 16.13 -30.08
N GLY A 22 9.62 16.62 -30.28
CA GLY A 22 9.04 17.64 -29.41
C GLY A 22 8.82 17.06 -28.01
N ALA A 23 9.10 17.84 -26.98
CA ALA A 23 8.72 17.47 -25.61
C ALA A 23 7.20 17.33 -25.56
N THR A 24 6.71 16.13 -25.24
CA THR A 24 5.28 15.82 -25.14
C THR A 24 4.68 16.54 -23.93
N GLU A 25 3.69 17.40 -24.17
CA GLU A 25 3.01 18.17 -23.12
C GLU A 25 2.19 17.23 -22.22
N LEU A 26 2.29 17.42 -20.89
CA LEU A 26 1.50 16.66 -19.91
C LEU A 26 0.02 17.00 -20.07
N VAL A 27 -0.83 15.99 -19.98
CA VAL A 27 -2.30 16.16 -20.06
C VAL A 27 -2.83 16.91 -18.83
N PHE A 28 -2.21 16.68 -17.67
CA PHE A 28 -2.62 17.28 -16.38
C PHE A 28 -1.47 18.00 -15.67
N PRO A 29 -1.01 19.15 -16.20
CA PRO A 29 0.04 19.91 -15.53
C PRO A 29 -0.48 20.51 -14.22
N HIS A 30 0.37 20.53 -13.19
CA HIS A 30 0.12 21.23 -11.91
C HIS A 30 -1.19 20.85 -11.18
N ALA A 31 -1.50 19.55 -11.06
CA ALA A 31 -2.70 19.10 -10.35
C ALA A 31 -2.60 19.34 -8.83
N THR A 32 -3.69 19.81 -8.21
CA THR A 32 -3.82 20.06 -6.77
C THR A 32 -4.88 19.12 -6.17
N ILE A 33 -4.59 18.50 -5.03
CA ILE A 33 -5.54 17.60 -4.34
C ILE A 33 -6.71 18.40 -3.72
N CYS A 34 -7.93 17.89 -3.85
CA CYS A 34 -9.19 18.49 -3.40
C CYS A 34 -9.92 17.60 -2.37
N GLU A 35 -9.30 17.35 -1.22
CA GLU A 35 -9.92 16.65 -0.08
C GLU A 35 -10.77 17.59 0.79
N TYR A 36 -11.90 17.09 1.30
CA TYR A 36 -12.86 17.85 2.09
C TYR A 36 -12.75 17.57 3.60
N TYR A 37 -12.06 18.46 4.32
CA TYR A 37 -11.95 18.43 5.78
C TYR A 37 -12.81 19.51 6.45
N GLY A 38 -14.09 19.61 6.06
CA GLY A 38 -15.02 20.61 6.60
C GLY A 38 -14.85 22.04 6.05
N LYS A 39 -13.78 22.29 5.28
CA LYS A 39 -13.60 23.47 4.43
C LYS A 39 -12.63 23.10 3.30
N ALA A 40 -13.04 23.25 2.04
CA ALA A 40 -12.17 22.91 0.93
C ALA A 40 -10.98 23.90 0.81
N PRO A 41 -9.83 23.47 0.25
CA PRO A 41 -8.78 24.38 -0.18
C PRO A 41 -9.37 25.48 -1.07
N GLY A 42 -8.95 26.74 -0.89
CA GLY A 42 -9.56 27.89 -1.57
C GLY A 42 -9.58 27.85 -3.11
N SER A 43 -8.83 26.92 -3.72
CA SER A 43 -8.78 26.66 -5.15
C SER A 43 -9.74 25.57 -5.66
N CYS A 44 -10.41 24.79 -4.80
CA CYS A 44 -11.29 23.69 -5.21
C CYS A 44 -12.78 24.04 -5.00
N SER A 45 -13.55 24.07 -6.07
CA SER A 45 -15.03 24.17 -6.06
C SER A 45 -15.74 22.81 -5.94
N VAL A 46 -15.03 21.71 -6.18
CA VAL A 46 -15.47 20.33 -5.93
C VAL A 46 -14.51 19.70 -4.94
N ALA A 47 -15.00 18.88 -4.02
CA ALA A 47 -14.16 18.19 -3.05
C ALA A 47 -14.63 16.75 -2.82
N LEU A 48 -13.70 15.84 -2.51
CA LEU A 48 -13.97 14.47 -2.09
C LEU A 48 -13.97 14.39 -0.57
N SER A 49 -15.07 13.92 0.01
CA SER A 49 -15.19 13.72 1.47
C SER A 49 -14.58 12.40 1.93
N ALA A 50 -14.29 12.31 3.23
CA ALA A 50 -13.75 11.11 3.85
C ALA A 50 -14.67 9.88 3.68
N ASP A 51 -15.99 10.09 3.63
CA ASP A 51 -16.99 9.03 3.41
C ASP A 51 -17.20 8.72 1.91
N GLY A 52 -16.32 9.20 1.03
CA GLY A 52 -16.33 8.89 -0.41
C GLY A 52 -17.28 9.75 -1.26
N TYR A 53 -18.01 10.71 -0.70
CA TYR A 53 -18.91 11.56 -1.48
C TYR A 53 -18.19 12.72 -2.19
N ILE A 54 -18.60 12.98 -3.43
CA ILE A 54 -18.25 14.18 -4.20
C ILE A 54 -19.20 15.33 -3.83
N LEU A 55 -18.63 16.43 -3.37
CA LEU A 55 -19.35 17.58 -2.81
C LEU A 55 -19.07 18.86 -3.59
N ASP A 56 -20.08 19.73 -3.71
CA ASP A 56 -19.84 21.15 -3.99
C ASP A 56 -19.18 21.76 -2.75
N ALA A 57 -17.96 22.26 -2.93
CA ALA A 57 -17.13 22.72 -1.83
C ALA A 57 -17.65 23.97 -1.10
N ARG A 58 -18.53 24.75 -1.74
CA ARG A 58 -19.09 26.00 -1.18
C ARG A 58 -20.31 25.73 -0.31
N SER A 59 -21.19 24.86 -0.79
CA SER A 59 -22.48 24.54 -0.16
C SER A 59 -22.43 23.28 0.69
N GLY A 60 -21.43 22.41 0.50
CA GLY A 60 -21.35 21.08 1.10
C GLY A 60 -22.38 20.10 0.53
N LYS A 61 -23.13 20.49 -0.52
CA LYS A 61 -24.15 19.65 -1.14
C LYS A 61 -23.48 18.52 -1.92
N LYS A 62 -24.01 17.30 -1.76
CA LYS A 62 -23.63 16.15 -2.58
C LYS A 62 -23.95 16.41 -4.06
N LEU A 63 -22.96 16.17 -4.93
CA LEU A 63 -23.14 16.22 -6.38
C LEU A 63 -23.68 14.90 -6.94
N PHE A 64 -23.46 13.81 -6.20
CA PHE A 64 -23.92 12.46 -6.53
C PHE A 64 -24.58 11.81 -5.30
N ASP A 65 -25.56 10.94 -5.55
CA ASP A 65 -26.33 10.28 -4.51
C ASP A 65 -25.54 9.16 -3.81
N GLY A 66 -24.68 8.45 -4.56
CA GLY A 66 -23.79 7.42 -4.06
C GLY A 66 -22.38 7.95 -3.76
N PRO A 67 -21.64 7.32 -2.82
CA PRO A 67 -20.23 7.57 -2.64
C PRO A 67 -19.40 6.86 -3.72
N GLU A 68 -18.18 7.33 -3.95
CA GLU A 68 -17.17 6.53 -4.65
C GLU A 68 -16.86 5.27 -3.84
N TYR A 69 -16.64 4.15 -4.55
CA TYR A 69 -16.35 2.88 -3.91
C TYR A 69 -15.06 2.98 -3.09
N THR A 70 -15.19 2.85 -1.77
CA THR A 70 -14.07 2.87 -0.82
C THR A 70 -14.00 1.50 -0.15
N GLY A 71 -12.85 0.84 -0.24
CA GLY A 71 -12.67 -0.51 0.27
C GLY A 71 -11.19 -0.92 0.23
N ALA A 72 -10.86 -2.07 0.83
CA ALA A 72 -9.46 -2.50 1.00
C ALA A 72 -8.65 -2.64 -0.30
N MET A 73 -9.31 -2.73 -1.46
CA MET A 73 -8.66 -2.84 -2.76
C MET A 73 -8.73 -1.56 -3.61
N PHE A 74 -9.38 -0.49 -3.16
CA PHE A 74 -9.61 0.71 -3.97
C PHE A 74 -9.30 1.99 -3.20
N THR A 75 -8.45 2.86 -3.77
CA THR A 75 -8.25 4.22 -3.27
C THR A 75 -8.81 5.22 -4.26
N ASN A 76 -9.44 6.29 -3.76
CA ASN A 76 -9.90 7.40 -4.59
C ASN A 76 -9.24 8.70 -4.16
N ALA A 77 -8.83 9.51 -5.12
CA ALA A 77 -8.29 10.85 -4.91
C ALA A 77 -8.91 11.82 -5.92
N LEU A 78 -9.24 13.03 -5.48
CA LEU A 78 -9.75 14.07 -6.37
C LEU A 78 -8.70 15.15 -6.56
N TYR A 79 -8.38 15.44 -7.81
CA TYR A 79 -7.43 16.48 -8.20
C TYR A 79 -8.11 17.59 -8.99
N ARG A 80 -7.48 18.76 -9.03
CA ARG A 80 -7.82 19.88 -9.89
C ARG A 80 -6.60 20.32 -10.68
N SER A 81 -6.71 20.35 -12.01
CA SER A 81 -5.70 20.88 -12.92
C SER A 81 -6.36 21.96 -13.78
N GLY A 82 -5.97 23.23 -13.55
CA GLY A 82 -6.63 24.38 -14.19
C GLY A 82 -8.13 24.46 -13.88
N SER A 83 -8.97 24.37 -14.91
CA SER A 83 -10.44 24.35 -14.80
C SER A 83 -11.05 22.94 -14.71
N ARG A 84 -10.23 21.89 -14.80
CA ARG A 84 -10.66 20.49 -14.83
C ARG A 84 -10.45 19.84 -13.48
N TYR A 85 -11.32 18.89 -13.15
CA TYR A 85 -11.23 17.99 -12.03
C TYR A 85 -10.96 16.58 -12.53
N ILE A 86 -10.18 15.82 -11.77
CA ILE A 86 -9.85 14.44 -12.08
C ILE A 86 -10.13 13.60 -10.84
N LEU A 87 -11.13 12.72 -10.92
CA LEU A 87 -11.30 11.66 -9.94
C LEU A 87 -10.42 10.49 -10.36
N GLU A 88 -9.39 10.22 -9.57
CA GLU A 88 -8.54 9.05 -9.70
C GLU A 88 -9.08 7.95 -8.80
N SER A 89 -9.23 6.76 -9.38
CA SER A 89 -9.58 5.53 -8.68
C SER A 89 -8.56 4.46 -9.03
N GLU A 90 -7.94 3.89 -8.01
CA GLU A 90 -6.87 2.91 -8.13
C GLU A 90 -7.28 1.59 -7.47
N ASN A 91 -7.27 0.51 -8.25
CA ASN A 91 -7.52 -0.85 -7.78
C ASN A 91 -6.18 -1.58 -7.58
N TYR A 92 -5.96 -2.15 -6.39
CA TYR A 92 -4.73 -2.85 -5.99
C TYR A 92 -4.81 -4.38 -6.07
N SER A 93 -5.84 -4.93 -6.72
CA SER A 93 -5.89 -6.35 -7.09
C SER A 93 -4.75 -6.73 -8.04
N SER A 94 -4.59 -8.03 -8.31
CA SER A 94 -3.58 -8.55 -9.24
C SER A 94 -3.66 -7.93 -10.66
N ALA A 95 -4.85 -7.49 -11.08
CA ALA A 95 -5.06 -6.84 -12.38
C ALA A 95 -4.69 -5.35 -12.40
N LYS A 96 -4.37 -4.74 -11.24
CA LYS A 96 -4.01 -3.33 -11.05
C LYS A 96 -4.68 -2.36 -12.02
N THR A 97 -5.87 -1.86 -11.70
CA THR A 97 -6.61 -0.96 -12.60
C THR A 97 -6.51 0.49 -12.12
N ARG A 98 -6.16 1.40 -13.04
CA ARG A 98 -6.18 2.86 -12.87
C ARG A 98 -7.35 3.42 -13.67
N ARG A 99 -8.27 4.14 -13.02
CA ARG A 99 -9.38 4.83 -13.68
C ARG A 99 -9.34 6.31 -13.35
N TRP A 100 -9.37 7.15 -14.38
CA TRP A 100 -9.36 8.59 -14.23
C TRP A 100 -10.57 9.19 -14.92
N VAL A 101 -11.46 9.80 -14.15
CA VAL A 101 -12.62 10.52 -14.65
C VAL A 101 -12.30 12.00 -14.66
N ASP A 102 -12.19 12.56 -15.84
CA ASP A 102 -11.87 13.96 -16.06
C ASP A 102 -13.12 14.74 -16.44
N PHE A 103 -13.44 15.76 -15.64
CA PHE A 103 -14.65 16.54 -15.78
C PHE A 103 -14.45 18.01 -15.43
N SER A 104 -15.37 18.85 -15.86
CA SER A 104 -15.46 20.26 -15.48
C SER A 104 -16.69 20.49 -14.60
N TYR A 105 -16.63 21.48 -13.71
CA TYR A 105 -17.76 21.84 -12.84
C TYR A 105 -17.94 23.36 -12.78
N ASP A 106 -19.11 23.85 -13.19
CA ASP A 106 -19.42 25.29 -13.27
C ASP A 106 -20.17 25.83 -12.03
N GLY A 107 -20.38 25.00 -11.00
CA GLY A 107 -21.18 25.32 -9.82
C GLY A 107 -22.63 24.83 -9.91
N LYS A 108 -23.03 24.25 -11.04
CA LYS A 108 -24.36 23.67 -11.23
C LYS A 108 -24.29 22.30 -11.89
N ASP A 109 -23.66 22.22 -13.05
CA ASP A 109 -23.60 21.02 -13.88
C ASP A 109 -22.16 20.46 -13.91
N ILE A 110 -22.05 19.13 -13.91
CA ILE A 110 -20.81 18.41 -14.22
C ILE A 110 -20.80 18.13 -15.72
N VAL A 111 -19.67 18.46 -16.35
CA VAL A 111 -19.43 18.23 -17.77
C VAL A 111 -18.28 17.23 -17.89
N LEU A 112 -18.57 16.01 -18.34
CA LEU A 112 -17.55 14.99 -18.49
C LEU A 112 -16.71 15.28 -19.74
N ASN A 113 -15.39 15.18 -19.62
CA ASN A 113 -14.44 15.41 -20.70
C ASN A 113 -13.86 14.10 -21.21
N HIS A 114 -13.39 13.24 -20.30
CA HIS A 114 -12.60 12.05 -20.64
C HIS A 114 -12.67 11.00 -19.54
N ILE A 115 -12.70 9.72 -19.90
CA ILE A 115 -12.41 8.62 -18.98
C ILE A 115 -11.21 7.84 -19.51
N TYR A 116 -10.19 7.70 -18.68
CA TYR A 116 -9.04 6.85 -18.93
C TYR A 116 -9.13 5.60 -18.07
N ILE A 117 -8.87 4.45 -18.67
CA ILE A 117 -8.80 3.17 -17.96
C ILE A 117 -7.49 2.52 -18.36
N PHE A 118 -6.69 2.11 -17.39
CA PHE A 118 -5.50 1.30 -17.64
C PHE A 118 -5.47 0.11 -16.68
N SER A 119 -5.22 -1.08 -17.20
CA SER A 119 -5.17 -2.31 -16.43
C SER A 119 -3.91 -3.10 -16.76
N LEU A 120 -3.36 -3.74 -15.74
CA LEU A 120 -2.24 -4.66 -15.89
C LEU A 120 -2.76 -6.03 -16.30
N ASN A 121 -2.19 -6.58 -17.36
CA ASN A 121 -2.45 -7.95 -17.78
C ASN A 121 -1.12 -8.69 -17.97
N ILE A 122 -1.16 -10.01 -17.99
CA ILE A 122 0.03 -10.86 -18.09
C ILE A 122 -0.09 -11.72 -19.35
N SER A 123 0.82 -11.50 -20.28
CA SER A 123 0.99 -12.38 -21.45
C SER A 123 2.13 -13.35 -21.21
N MET A 124 1.94 -14.62 -21.56
CA MET A 124 2.99 -15.64 -21.48
C MET A 124 4.19 -15.35 -22.39
N GLN A 125 4.05 -14.47 -23.39
CA GLN A 125 5.10 -14.20 -24.38
C GLN A 125 5.93 -12.95 -24.06
N VAL A 126 5.30 -11.92 -23.47
CA VAL A 126 5.94 -10.61 -23.22
C VAL A 126 5.95 -10.21 -21.74
N GLY A 127 5.36 -11.02 -20.86
CA GLY A 127 5.26 -10.73 -19.44
C GLY A 127 4.12 -9.75 -19.11
N PRO A 128 4.19 -9.07 -17.96
CA PRO A 128 3.20 -8.08 -17.57
C PRO A 128 3.23 -6.88 -18.52
N TYR A 129 2.06 -6.46 -19.00
CA TYR A 129 1.92 -5.29 -19.86
C TYR A 129 0.66 -4.51 -19.49
N TRP A 130 0.73 -3.20 -19.66
CA TRP A 130 -0.42 -2.32 -19.48
C TRP A 130 -1.24 -2.26 -20.76
N HIS A 131 -2.54 -2.44 -20.62
CA HIS A 131 -3.51 -2.10 -21.67
C HIS A 131 -4.50 -1.10 -21.10
N GLY A 132 -5.36 -0.54 -21.94
CA GLY A 132 -6.31 0.45 -21.47
C GLY A 132 -7.38 0.80 -22.47
N TYR A 133 -8.21 1.76 -22.09
CA TYR A 133 -9.32 2.30 -22.85
C TYR A 133 -9.37 3.81 -22.66
N ASP A 134 -9.71 4.50 -23.74
CA ASP A 134 -9.90 5.94 -23.77
C ASP A 134 -11.36 6.19 -24.18
N CYS A 135 -12.22 6.63 -23.25
CA CYS A 135 -13.62 6.91 -23.55
C CYS A 135 -13.89 8.42 -23.55
N ARG A 136 -14.50 8.92 -24.63
CA ARG A 136 -14.80 10.33 -24.86
C ARG A 136 -16.29 10.52 -25.09
N PRO A 137 -16.96 11.41 -24.34
CA PRO A 137 -18.38 11.66 -24.54
C PRO A 137 -18.62 12.34 -25.91
N VAL A 138 -19.69 11.95 -26.61
CA VAL A 138 -20.22 12.72 -27.74
C VAL A 138 -21.14 13.83 -27.24
N ASN A 139 -21.84 13.59 -26.13
CA ASN A 139 -22.65 14.57 -25.40
C ASN A 139 -22.09 14.83 -24.00
N ALA A 140 -21.75 16.08 -23.70
CA ALA A 140 -20.98 16.42 -22.50
C ALA A 140 -21.82 16.56 -21.20
N LYS A 141 -23.15 16.58 -21.29
CA LYS A 141 -24.06 16.66 -20.13
C LYS A 141 -24.62 15.29 -19.79
N LEU A 142 -24.29 14.80 -18.60
CA LEU A 142 -24.73 13.51 -18.09
C LEU A 142 -26.03 13.65 -17.27
N SER A 143 -26.94 12.71 -17.46
CA SER A 143 -28.02 12.44 -16.52
C SER A 143 -27.61 11.27 -15.63
N PHE A 144 -27.43 11.51 -14.34
CA PHE A 144 -26.91 10.52 -13.41
C PHE A 144 -28.03 9.65 -12.83
N PRO A 145 -27.92 8.32 -12.87
CA PRO A 145 -28.83 7.42 -12.16
C PRO A 145 -28.80 7.69 -10.64
N ALA A 146 -29.96 7.56 -9.99
CA ALA A 146 -30.04 7.71 -8.54
C ALA A 146 -29.27 6.58 -7.83
N GLY A 147 -28.49 6.93 -6.79
CA GLY A 147 -27.79 5.99 -5.92
C GLY A 147 -26.36 5.59 -6.33
N GLN A 148 -25.84 6.04 -7.47
CA GLN A 148 -24.47 5.76 -7.92
C GLN A 148 -23.50 6.93 -7.64
N GLY A 149 -22.20 6.61 -7.57
CA GLY A 149 -21.10 7.59 -7.53
C GLY A 149 -20.67 8.08 -8.92
N LEU A 150 -19.80 9.10 -8.98
CA LEU A 150 -19.31 9.70 -10.22
C LEU A 150 -18.61 8.68 -11.12
N LEU A 151 -17.76 7.81 -10.57
CA LEU A 151 -17.01 6.84 -11.38
C LEU A 151 -17.94 5.88 -12.13
N GLU A 152 -18.85 5.24 -11.41
CA GLU A 152 -19.80 4.26 -11.97
C GLU A 152 -20.73 4.93 -12.99
N SER A 153 -21.34 6.06 -12.64
CA SER A 153 -22.23 6.76 -13.57
C SER A 153 -21.51 7.29 -14.82
N SER A 154 -20.23 7.63 -14.72
CA SER A 154 -19.43 8.06 -15.88
C SER A 154 -19.10 6.88 -16.80
N LEU A 155 -18.71 5.73 -16.22
CA LEU A 155 -18.42 4.50 -16.97
C LEU A 155 -19.66 4.02 -17.73
N ASP A 156 -20.81 3.90 -17.05
CA ASP A 156 -22.07 3.45 -17.66
C ASP A 156 -22.50 4.33 -18.83
N ALA A 157 -22.30 5.64 -18.70
CA ALA A 157 -22.76 6.60 -19.70
C ALA A 157 -21.85 6.66 -20.95
N VAL A 158 -20.53 6.60 -20.77
CA VAL A 158 -19.57 6.90 -21.86
C VAL A 158 -18.76 5.70 -22.28
N CYS A 159 -18.35 4.85 -21.34
CA CYS A 159 -17.58 3.65 -21.65
C CYS A 159 -18.50 2.46 -21.97
N LYS A 160 -19.68 2.32 -21.33
CA LYS A 160 -20.52 1.11 -21.41
C LYS A 160 -19.68 -0.14 -21.07
N ASP A 161 -19.96 -1.29 -21.70
CA ASP A 161 -19.29 -2.57 -21.43
C ASP A 161 -17.95 -2.75 -22.18
N VAL A 162 -17.19 -1.69 -22.47
CA VAL A 162 -15.94 -1.78 -23.27
C VAL A 162 -14.86 -2.67 -22.64
N GLU A 163 -14.88 -2.86 -21.31
CA GLU A 163 -13.96 -3.75 -20.60
C GLU A 163 -14.28 -5.26 -20.84
N SER A 164 -15.42 -5.59 -21.46
CA SER A 164 -15.79 -6.99 -21.76
C SER A 164 -15.03 -7.60 -22.94
N TYR A 165 -14.35 -6.78 -23.74
CA TYR A 165 -13.49 -7.20 -24.84
C TYR A 165 -12.17 -6.43 -24.80
N ALA A 166 -11.04 -7.11 -24.94
CA ALA A 166 -9.72 -6.49 -25.05
C ALA A 166 -9.25 -6.49 -26.52
N PRO A 167 -9.71 -5.55 -27.37
CA PRO A 167 -9.22 -5.48 -28.74
C PRO A 167 -7.75 -5.05 -28.76
N SER A 168 -6.93 -5.80 -29.49
CA SER A 168 -5.54 -5.42 -29.75
C SER A 168 -5.48 -4.22 -30.70
N VAL A 169 -4.87 -3.12 -30.25
CA VAL A 169 -4.52 -1.99 -31.12
C VAL A 169 -3.08 -2.16 -31.60
N ALA A 170 -2.82 -1.84 -32.87
CA ALA A 170 -1.46 -1.84 -33.39
C ALA A 170 -0.59 -0.86 -32.60
N ASP A 171 0.62 -1.27 -32.22
CA ASP A 171 1.48 -0.44 -31.39
C ASP A 171 1.88 0.84 -32.14
N GLY A 172 1.36 1.96 -31.67
CA GLY A 172 1.63 3.30 -32.20
C GLY A 172 2.77 4.01 -31.47
N ALA A 173 3.45 3.31 -30.54
CA ALA A 173 4.55 3.86 -29.78
C ALA A 173 5.73 4.29 -30.70
N PRO A 174 6.49 5.33 -30.32
CA PRO A 174 7.68 5.72 -31.06
C PRO A 174 8.70 4.57 -31.14
N GLU A 175 9.41 4.47 -32.27
CA GLU A 175 10.45 3.44 -32.50
C GLU A 175 11.58 3.44 -31.47
N SER A 176 11.74 4.55 -30.74
CA SER A 176 12.70 4.70 -29.64
C SER A 176 12.06 5.52 -28.53
N LEU A 177 11.95 4.90 -27.35
CA LEU A 177 11.48 5.54 -26.12
C LEU A 177 12.68 5.83 -25.22
N ALA A 178 12.62 6.93 -24.48
CA ALA A 178 13.56 7.17 -23.39
C ALA A 178 13.49 6.01 -22.38
N ALA A 179 14.64 5.63 -21.82
CA ALA A 179 14.70 4.52 -20.87
C ALA A 179 13.79 4.79 -19.67
N GLY A 180 12.89 3.84 -19.38
CA GLY A 180 11.91 3.96 -18.29
C GLY A 180 10.66 4.76 -18.63
N THR A 181 10.39 5.07 -19.91
CA THR A 181 9.10 5.60 -20.35
C THR A 181 8.17 4.46 -20.73
N LEU A 182 7.03 4.33 -20.04
CA LEU A 182 5.96 3.45 -20.46
C LEU A 182 5.18 4.10 -21.61
N ALA A 183 4.96 3.36 -22.69
CA ALA A 183 4.01 3.73 -23.73
C ALA A 183 2.83 2.77 -23.72
N VAL A 184 1.60 3.30 -23.72
CA VAL A 184 0.39 2.50 -23.78
C VAL A 184 -0.48 2.99 -24.93
N SER A 185 -0.65 2.14 -25.94
CA SER A 185 -1.57 2.36 -27.05
C SER A 185 -2.94 1.78 -26.69
N VAL A 186 -3.97 2.62 -26.69
CA VAL A 186 -5.33 2.26 -26.27
C VAL A 186 -6.35 2.54 -27.39
N PRO A 187 -7.41 1.72 -27.53
CA PRO A 187 -8.57 2.04 -28.35
C PRO A 187 -9.31 3.25 -27.78
N VAL A 188 -9.74 4.14 -28.68
CA VAL A 188 -10.58 5.31 -28.35
C VAL A 188 -12.04 4.94 -28.59
N TYR A 189 -12.93 5.28 -27.67
CA TYR A 189 -14.36 5.05 -27.74
C TYR A 189 -15.11 6.37 -27.64
N ASN A 190 -16.10 6.54 -28.51
CA ASN A 190 -17.08 7.62 -28.44
C ASN A 190 -18.44 7.02 -28.08
N ASP A 191 -18.94 7.31 -26.88
CA ASP A 191 -20.18 6.73 -26.31
C ASP A 191 -20.26 5.19 -26.49
N GLY A 192 -19.17 4.50 -26.18
CA GLY A 192 -19.01 3.04 -26.27
C GLY A 192 -18.82 2.49 -27.69
N GLN A 193 -18.67 3.33 -28.72
CA GLN A 193 -18.31 2.91 -30.08
C GLN A 193 -16.84 3.19 -30.35
N GLN A 194 -16.08 2.17 -30.76
CA GLN A 194 -14.65 2.33 -31.03
C GLN A 194 -14.44 3.26 -32.24
N ASN A 195 -13.64 4.31 -32.05
CA ASN A 195 -13.35 5.36 -33.01
C ASN A 195 -11.87 5.75 -32.97
N GLY A 196 -11.02 4.84 -33.44
CA GLY A 196 -9.57 5.03 -33.54
C GLY A 196 -8.79 4.56 -32.32
N SER A 197 -7.59 5.10 -32.16
CA SER A 197 -6.66 4.78 -31.09
C SER A 197 -5.88 6.02 -30.63
N ALA A 198 -5.38 5.97 -29.41
CA ALA A 198 -4.50 6.96 -28.83
C ALA A 198 -3.29 6.28 -28.20
N THR A 199 -2.15 6.94 -28.22
CA THR A 199 -0.94 6.47 -27.52
C THR A 199 -0.57 7.50 -26.45
N TYR A 200 -0.44 6.99 -25.23
CA TYR A 200 -0.07 7.75 -24.06
C TYR A 200 1.35 7.36 -23.62
N LEU A 201 2.11 8.36 -23.18
CA LEU A 201 3.44 8.17 -22.61
C LEU A 201 3.42 8.52 -21.14
N PHE A 202 4.16 7.74 -20.35
CA PHE A 202 4.39 7.99 -18.93
C PHE A 202 5.89 8.04 -18.70
N GLU A 203 6.45 9.24 -18.68
CA GLU A 203 7.90 9.43 -18.61
C GLU A 203 8.45 9.07 -17.22
N GLY A 204 9.46 8.21 -17.18
CA GLY A 204 10.13 7.84 -15.93
C GLY A 204 9.27 7.00 -14.99
N THR A 205 8.39 6.16 -15.54
CA THR A 205 7.62 5.14 -14.82
C THR A 205 7.28 3.98 -15.75
N ASP A 206 7.17 2.78 -15.17
CA ASP A 206 6.69 1.56 -15.82
C ASP A 206 5.20 1.31 -15.57
N GLN A 207 4.48 2.27 -14.97
CA GLN A 207 3.06 2.19 -14.66
C GLN A 207 2.33 3.48 -15.04
N PRO A 208 1.04 3.42 -15.42
CA PRO A 208 0.21 4.59 -15.64
C PRO A 208 0.09 5.41 -14.34
N GLU A 209 0.65 6.61 -14.36
CA GLU A 209 0.58 7.60 -13.28
C GLU A 209 -0.08 8.88 -13.81
N LEU A 210 -1.10 9.38 -13.10
CA LEU A 210 -1.92 10.50 -13.56
C LEU A 210 -1.08 11.74 -13.92
N LEU A 211 -0.13 12.10 -13.06
CA LEU A 211 0.68 13.31 -13.20
C LEU A 211 1.79 13.18 -14.25
N LYS A 212 2.02 11.97 -14.78
CA LYS A 212 3.00 11.68 -15.84
C LYS A 212 2.33 11.42 -17.18
N LEU A 213 1.00 11.42 -17.25
CA LEU A 213 0.25 11.19 -18.48
C LEU A 213 0.60 12.30 -19.49
N ALA A 214 1.28 11.91 -20.57
CA ALA A 214 1.58 12.76 -21.71
C ALA A 214 0.89 12.20 -22.95
N CYS A 215 0.37 13.11 -23.79
CA CYS A 215 -0.19 12.71 -25.07
C CYS A 215 0.92 12.53 -26.10
N TYR A 216 0.98 11.37 -26.75
CA TYR A 216 1.86 11.16 -27.90
C TYR A 216 1.10 11.24 -29.23
N SER A 217 -0.02 10.53 -29.34
CA SER A 217 -0.82 10.54 -30.57
C SER A 217 -2.29 10.24 -30.27
N GLY A 218 -3.20 10.79 -31.09
CA GLY A 218 -4.63 10.45 -31.05
C GLY A 218 -5.41 10.95 -29.83
N CYS A 219 -4.81 11.71 -28.90
CA CYS A 219 -5.46 12.09 -27.63
C CYS A 219 -6.38 13.33 -27.71
N GLU A 220 -6.31 14.15 -28.77
CA GLU A 220 -7.27 15.24 -28.97
C GLU A 220 -8.60 14.71 -29.52
N SER A 221 -9.73 15.17 -28.97
CA SER A 221 -11.01 15.08 -29.66
C SER A 221 -10.94 15.97 -30.89
N THR A 222 -11.40 15.49 -32.05
CA THR A 222 -11.47 16.27 -33.29
C THR A 222 -12.35 17.51 -33.10
N SER A 223 -11.77 18.60 -32.61
CA SER A 223 -12.35 19.95 -32.63
C SER A 223 -11.28 21.01 -32.33
N LYS A 224 -10.33 21.23 -33.25
CA LYS A 224 -9.62 22.52 -33.33
C LYS A 224 -9.80 23.15 -34.70
N LYS A 225 -10.63 24.20 -34.71
CA LYS A 225 -10.47 25.31 -35.66
C LYS A 225 -9.20 26.08 -35.25
N THR A 226 -8.21 26.07 -36.14
CA THR A 226 -7.21 27.11 -36.41
C THR A 226 -6.50 27.77 -35.22
N ALA A 227 -5.22 27.42 -35.03
CA ALA A 227 -4.25 28.28 -34.37
C ALA A 227 -3.46 29.06 -35.44
N SER A 228 -3.51 30.39 -35.33
CA SER A 228 -2.62 31.33 -36.02
C SER A 228 -1.24 31.29 -35.39
N LEU A 229 -0.22 31.31 -36.25
CA LEU A 229 1.18 31.50 -35.88
C LEU A 229 1.40 32.83 -35.17
N ASP A 230 2.22 32.83 -34.12
CA ASP A 230 3.09 33.97 -33.85
C ASP A 230 4.46 33.54 -33.30
N LYS A 231 5.47 34.32 -33.69
CA LYS A 231 6.91 34.06 -33.59
C LYS A 231 7.54 34.68 -32.33
N GLY A 232 8.70 34.13 -31.95
CA GLY A 232 9.71 34.75 -31.08
C GLY A 232 9.85 34.00 -29.76
N GLU A 233 11.03 33.72 -29.20
CA GLU A 233 12.35 34.31 -29.37
C GLU A 233 13.39 33.34 -28.76
N VAL A 234 14.63 33.40 -29.26
CA VAL A 234 15.73 32.49 -28.94
C VAL A 234 16.43 32.93 -27.66
N ALA A 235 16.63 32.03 -26.69
CA ALA A 235 17.58 32.22 -25.59
C ALA A 235 18.48 30.99 -25.40
N GLN A 236 19.75 31.28 -25.16
CA GLN A 236 20.93 30.44 -25.36
C GLN A 236 21.07 29.24 -24.41
N ARG A 237 21.75 28.21 -24.95
CA ARG A 237 22.29 27.02 -24.29
C ARG A 237 23.17 27.38 -23.08
N SER A 238 22.93 26.68 -21.97
CA SER A 238 23.92 26.43 -20.91
C SER A 238 24.06 24.92 -20.69
N THR A 239 25.28 24.52 -20.37
CA THR A 239 25.88 23.18 -20.44
C THR A 239 25.27 22.13 -19.51
N ALA A 240 25.20 20.89 -20.00
CA ALA A 240 24.71 19.71 -19.30
C ALA A 240 25.49 19.41 -18.00
N ALA A 241 24.82 19.60 -16.87
CA ALA A 241 25.15 18.93 -15.62
C ALA A 241 24.24 17.70 -15.48
N THR A 242 24.82 16.55 -15.16
CA THR A 242 24.14 15.29 -14.86
C THR A 242 23.03 15.52 -13.82
N GLN A 243 21.78 15.60 -14.25
CA GLN A 243 20.65 15.89 -13.38
C GLN A 243 20.24 14.63 -12.62
N THR A 244 20.54 14.59 -11.32
CA THR A 244 19.87 13.72 -10.34
C THR A 244 18.37 14.02 -10.35
N THR A 245 17.56 13.01 -10.64
CA THR A 245 16.09 13.10 -10.66
C THR A 245 15.51 12.79 -9.28
N VAL A 246 14.46 13.52 -8.89
CA VAL A 246 13.72 13.26 -7.64
C VAL A 246 12.72 12.14 -7.89
N ILE A 247 12.87 11.02 -7.21
CA ILE A 247 12.01 9.82 -7.32
C ILE A 247 10.84 9.92 -6.34
N LYS A 248 11.12 10.26 -5.08
CA LYS A 248 10.12 10.40 -4.02
C LYS A 248 10.41 11.64 -3.19
N LYS A 249 9.36 12.33 -2.74
CA LYS A 249 9.47 13.54 -1.95
C LYS A 249 8.38 13.57 -0.89
N LEU A 250 8.77 13.64 0.37
CA LEU A 250 7.88 13.64 1.54
C LEU A 250 8.18 14.86 2.40
N SER A 251 7.16 15.47 2.99
CA SER A 251 7.33 16.53 3.99
C SER A 251 6.96 16.01 5.39
N ALA A 252 7.83 16.24 6.38
CA ALA A 252 7.69 15.70 7.73
C ALA A 252 8.23 16.66 8.81
N SER A 253 7.87 16.45 10.08
CA SER A 253 8.50 17.13 11.24
C SER A 253 9.35 16.10 12.01
N LEU A 254 10.57 15.91 11.56
CA LEU A 254 11.52 14.90 12.05
C LEU A 254 12.40 15.40 13.19
N LEU A 255 12.61 16.71 13.30
CA LEU A 255 13.46 17.30 14.35
C LEU A 255 12.73 17.45 15.71
N GLY A 256 11.43 17.17 15.75
CA GLY A 256 10.61 17.35 16.96
C GLY A 256 10.54 18.81 17.39
N ASP A 257 10.50 19.72 16.41
CA ASP A 257 10.25 21.14 16.55
C ASP A 257 9.22 21.60 15.50
N ALA A 258 8.87 22.88 15.49
CA ALA A 258 7.89 23.42 14.54
C ALA A 258 8.39 23.44 13.08
N SER A 259 9.67 23.12 12.83
CA SER A 259 10.22 23.13 11.48
C SER A 259 9.85 21.87 10.71
N ARG A 260 9.69 22.06 9.40
CA ARG A 260 9.41 20.97 8.45
C ARG A 260 10.66 20.62 7.67
N GLN A 261 10.83 19.34 7.41
CA GLN A 261 11.89 18.77 6.61
C GLN A 261 11.31 18.12 5.37
N LYS A 262 12.05 18.24 4.29
CA LYS A 262 11.79 17.54 3.03
C LYS A 262 12.71 16.34 2.95
N VAL A 263 12.12 15.15 2.86
CA VAL A 263 12.82 13.89 2.62
C VAL A 263 12.70 13.57 1.14
N SER A 264 13.83 13.52 0.45
CA SER A 264 13.91 13.26 -1.00
C SER A 264 14.69 11.98 -1.26
N VAL A 265 14.11 11.08 -2.02
CA VAL A 265 14.82 9.95 -2.64
C VAL A 265 15.15 10.38 -4.06
N LEU A 266 16.43 10.40 -4.38
CA LEU A 266 16.98 10.82 -5.66
C LEU A 266 17.56 9.62 -6.39
N SER A 267 17.57 9.65 -7.72
CA SER A 267 18.35 8.70 -8.51
C SER A 267 19.84 8.81 -8.19
N GLY A 268 20.54 7.68 -8.28
CA GLY A 268 22.00 7.69 -8.35
C GLY A 268 22.49 8.20 -9.70
N ALA A 269 23.82 8.29 -9.87
CA ALA A 269 24.41 8.52 -11.18
C ALA A 269 24.03 7.39 -12.16
N THR A 270 24.14 7.63 -13.47
CA THR A 270 23.86 6.59 -14.48
C THR A 270 24.67 5.33 -14.20
N GLY A 271 23.98 4.19 -14.02
CA GLY A 271 24.60 2.90 -13.68
C GLY A 271 24.91 2.69 -12.19
N ALA A 272 24.51 3.62 -11.31
CA ALA A 272 24.62 3.43 -9.87
C ALA A 272 23.68 2.32 -9.38
N ASP A 273 24.18 1.52 -8.44
CA ASP A 273 23.46 0.44 -7.76
C ASP A 273 22.83 0.93 -6.45
N PHE A 274 22.46 2.20 -6.36
CA PHE A 274 21.86 2.82 -5.17
C PHE A 274 20.97 4.02 -5.54
N ARG A 275 20.07 4.37 -4.62
CA ARG A 275 19.39 5.67 -4.54
C ARG A 275 20.07 6.57 -3.52
N ARG A 276 20.01 7.88 -3.74
CA ARG A 276 20.52 8.88 -2.80
C ARG A 276 19.37 9.39 -1.92
N LEU A 277 19.53 9.30 -0.60
CA LEU A 277 18.57 9.82 0.38
C LEU A 277 19.06 11.17 0.90
N GLN A 278 18.22 12.20 0.75
CA GLN A 278 18.52 13.55 1.21
C GLN A 278 17.41 14.08 2.12
N ILE A 279 17.78 14.68 3.25
CA ILE A 279 16.86 15.37 4.16
C ILE A 279 17.30 16.82 4.28
N THR A 280 16.42 17.76 3.95
CA THR A 280 16.69 19.20 4.02
C THR A 280 15.60 19.93 4.80
N ARG A 281 15.90 21.13 5.31
CA ARG A 281 14.85 22.02 5.86
C ARG A 281 14.00 22.60 4.74
N GLU A 282 12.69 22.72 4.95
CA GLU A 282 11.74 23.15 3.91
C GLU A 282 11.84 24.65 3.57
N HIS A 283 12.21 25.50 4.55
CA HIS A 283 12.35 26.96 4.39
C HIS A 283 13.81 27.46 4.54
N GLY A 284 14.79 26.61 4.28
CA GLY A 284 16.21 26.93 4.40
C GLY A 284 16.83 27.56 3.15
N THR A 285 17.80 28.46 3.33
CA THR A 285 18.65 28.97 2.24
C THR A 285 19.71 27.93 1.90
N GLY A 286 19.60 27.21 0.78
CA GLY A 286 20.67 26.52 0.03
C GLY A 286 21.55 25.45 0.73
N ASP A 287 22.02 25.69 1.95
CA ASP A 287 23.03 24.95 2.73
C ASP A 287 22.42 24.14 3.90
N ASP A 288 21.10 23.99 3.98
CA ASP A 288 20.38 23.35 5.08
C ASP A 288 20.17 21.82 4.89
N ILE A 289 21.23 21.11 4.51
CA ILE A 289 21.23 19.65 4.37
C ILE A 289 21.45 19.00 5.75
N LEU A 290 20.45 18.28 6.24
CA LEU A 290 20.49 17.55 7.52
C LEU A 290 21.05 16.13 7.35
N LEU A 291 20.83 15.53 6.20
CA LEU A 291 21.35 14.23 5.82
C LEU A 291 21.49 14.16 4.31
N ASP A 292 22.57 13.54 3.86
CA ASP A 292 22.77 13.20 2.46
C ASP A 292 23.61 11.93 2.38
N THR A 293 23.03 10.84 1.88
CA THR A 293 23.69 9.54 1.84
C THR A 293 23.34 8.75 0.58
N SER A 294 24.36 8.12 0.00
CA SER A 294 24.24 7.13 -1.10
C SER A 294 24.26 5.69 -0.60
N LYS A 295 24.46 5.45 0.70
CA LYS A 295 24.71 4.12 1.25
C LYS A 295 23.46 3.45 1.81
N ALA A 296 22.44 4.24 2.15
CA ALA A 296 21.28 3.73 2.88
C ALA A 296 20.28 2.96 1.99
N LEU A 297 20.21 3.28 0.70
CA LEU A 297 19.21 2.75 -0.23
C LEU A 297 19.89 2.02 -1.39
N PRO A 298 20.44 0.82 -1.17
CA PRO A 298 21.00 0.01 -2.25
C PRO A 298 19.90 -0.43 -3.23
N LEU A 299 20.33 -0.73 -4.44
CA LEU A 299 19.58 -1.49 -5.42
C LEU A 299 20.17 -2.90 -5.51
N VAL A 300 19.31 -3.90 -5.62
CA VAL A 300 19.72 -5.30 -5.79
C VAL A 300 19.27 -5.79 -7.15
N LYS A 301 20.12 -6.58 -7.82
CA LYS A 301 19.81 -7.13 -9.13
C LYS A 301 18.64 -8.12 -9.02
N SER A 302 17.64 -7.97 -9.89
CA SER A 302 16.56 -8.95 -10.01
C SER A 302 17.11 -10.32 -10.42
N GLN A 303 16.54 -11.38 -9.88
CA GLN A 303 16.85 -12.74 -10.31
C GLN A 303 16.23 -13.09 -11.67
N TYR A 304 15.17 -12.39 -12.08
CA TYR A 304 14.40 -12.68 -13.29
C TYR A 304 14.71 -11.74 -14.45
N SER A 305 15.47 -10.67 -14.22
CA SER A 305 15.76 -9.67 -15.24
C SER A 305 17.13 -9.01 -15.05
N THR A 306 17.48 -8.12 -15.98
CA THR A 306 18.65 -7.24 -15.83
C THR A 306 18.35 -5.99 -14.99
N ALA A 307 17.10 -5.82 -14.51
CA ALA A 307 16.69 -4.68 -13.72
C ALA A 307 17.32 -4.70 -12.31
N MET A 308 17.41 -3.51 -11.73
CA MET A 308 17.86 -3.28 -10.37
C MET A 308 16.64 -2.86 -9.53
N ASN A 309 16.35 -3.61 -8.48
CA ASN A 309 15.18 -3.43 -7.62
C ASN A 309 15.52 -2.60 -6.39
N ASP A 310 14.62 -1.70 -6.01
CA ASP A 310 14.68 -0.99 -4.74
C ASP A 310 14.33 -1.96 -3.59
N VAL A 311 15.27 -2.17 -2.65
CA VAL A 311 15.07 -3.10 -1.52
C VAL A 311 14.69 -2.41 -0.22
N PHE A 312 14.71 -1.07 -0.19
CA PHE A 312 14.17 -0.27 0.92
C PHE A 312 13.29 0.86 0.38
N SER A 313 12.04 0.89 0.81
CA SER A 313 11.18 2.07 0.63
C SER A 313 11.33 3.04 1.80
N VAL A 314 11.29 4.34 1.50
CA VAL A 314 11.39 5.41 2.51
C VAL A 314 10.01 5.91 2.87
N ASN A 315 9.64 5.82 4.15
CA ASN A 315 8.35 6.21 4.66
C ASN A 315 8.48 7.12 5.89
N ILE A 316 7.42 7.85 6.19
CA ILE A 316 7.32 8.66 7.41
C ILE A 316 6.13 8.14 8.21
N ILE A 317 6.39 7.74 9.45
CA ILE A 317 5.35 7.38 10.41
C ILE A 317 5.25 8.47 11.46
N ASN A 318 4.05 8.67 12.00
CA ASN A 318 3.84 9.52 13.16
C ASN A 318 3.35 8.68 14.33
N ASN A 319 4.07 8.70 15.44
CA ASN A 319 3.81 7.80 16.56
C ASN A 319 3.24 8.56 17.75
N PRO A 320 2.17 8.06 18.40
CA PRO A 320 1.84 8.43 19.78
C PRO A 320 2.93 7.93 20.75
N ALA A 321 3.00 8.49 21.95
CA ALA A 321 3.85 7.94 23.00
C ALA A 321 3.38 6.53 23.39
N GLY A 322 4.31 5.57 23.47
CA GLY A 322 4.00 4.18 23.84
C GLY A 322 3.41 3.32 22.71
N VAL A 323 3.26 3.88 21.50
CA VAL A 323 2.74 3.20 20.31
C VAL A 323 3.71 3.39 19.16
N LEU A 324 3.97 2.33 18.40
CA LEU A 324 4.81 2.38 17.22
C LEU A 324 3.99 1.94 16.01
N ASN A 325 3.97 2.78 14.98
CA ASN A 325 3.40 2.40 13.70
C ASN A 325 4.44 1.64 12.88
N VAL A 326 4.02 0.54 12.28
CA VAL A 326 4.81 -0.28 11.35
C VAL A 326 4.08 -0.37 10.02
N ILE A 327 4.80 -0.62 8.94
CA ILE A 327 4.23 -0.75 7.60
C ILE A 327 4.32 -2.22 7.21
N ASP A 328 3.20 -2.82 6.82
CA ASP A 328 3.14 -4.21 6.42
C ASP A 328 3.54 -4.45 4.96
N MET A 329 3.40 -5.70 4.51
CA MET A 329 3.72 -6.10 3.14
C MET A 329 2.88 -5.40 2.07
N GLN A 330 1.69 -4.91 2.44
CA GLN A 330 0.77 -4.20 1.56
C GLN A 330 1.03 -2.68 1.57
N GLY A 331 1.90 -2.19 2.44
CA GLY A 331 2.17 -0.77 2.60
C GLY A 331 1.26 -0.07 3.61
N GLU A 332 0.43 -0.82 4.33
CA GLU A 332 -0.53 -0.28 5.28
C GLU A 332 0.10 -0.09 6.67
N PRO A 333 -0.17 1.04 7.35
CA PRO A 333 0.32 1.28 8.68
C PRO A 333 -0.48 0.51 9.73
N VAL A 334 0.21 -0.19 10.62
CA VAL A 334 -0.37 -0.89 11.77
C VAL A 334 0.26 -0.42 13.07
N SER A 335 -0.57 -0.11 14.06
CA SER A 335 -0.13 0.34 15.38
C SER A 335 0.13 -0.83 16.31
N VAL A 336 1.32 -0.86 16.94
CA VAL A 336 1.68 -1.83 17.97
C VAL A 336 2.09 -1.15 19.28
N LYS A 337 1.77 -1.80 20.40
CA LYS A 337 2.17 -1.38 21.74
C LYS A 337 3.69 -1.51 21.88
N GLN A 338 4.36 -0.39 22.12
CA GLN A 338 5.78 -0.33 22.41
C GLN A 338 6.03 0.77 23.45
N SER A 339 6.18 0.39 24.72
CA SER A 339 6.30 1.35 25.82
C SER A 339 7.48 2.31 25.70
N SER A 340 8.55 1.91 25.00
CA SER A 340 9.71 2.76 24.73
C SER A 340 9.56 3.68 23.52
N ALA A 341 8.44 3.60 22.78
CA ALA A 341 8.23 4.41 21.59
C ALA A 341 7.97 5.88 21.96
N GLU A 342 8.78 6.76 21.42
CA GLU A 342 8.67 8.20 21.59
C GLU A 342 7.58 8.79 20.67
N ALA A 343 6.87 9.83 21.14
CA ALA A 343 5.89 10.52 20.32
C ALA A 343 6.54 11.33 19.19
N GLY A 344 5.85 11.48 18.06
CA GLY A 344 6.26 12.31 16.92
C GLY A 344 6.69 11.51 15.69
N SER A 345 7.15 12.22 14.65
CA SER A 345 7.48 11.60 13.37
C SER A 345 8.83 10.90 13.37
N ALA A 346 8.90 9.78 12.65
CA ALA A 346 10.12 9.01 12.42
C ALA A 346 10.24 8.67 10.93
N LEU A 347 11.49 8.56 10.46
CA LEU A 347 11.78 8.03 9.13
C LEU A 347 11.89 6.52 9.23
N VAL A 348 11.22 5.79 8.35
CA VAL A 348 11.23 4.32 8.33
C VAL A 348 11.74 3.84 6.99
N LEU A 349 12.76 2.97 7.02
CA LEU A 349 13.12 2.18 5.87
C LEU A 349 12.39 0.84 5.97
N VAL A 350 11.58 0.52 4.97
CA VAL A 350 10.81 -0.74 4.91
C VAL A 350 11.42 -1.63 3.84
N SER A 351 11.89 -2.80 4.22
CA SER A 351 12.54 -3.72 3.28
C SER A 351 11.53 -4.31 2.29
N SER A 352 12.00 -4.64 1.10
CA SER A 352 11.29 -5.44 0.11
C SER A 352 12.24 -6.46 -0.49
N GLU A 353 11.79 -7.71 -0.62
CA GLU A 353 12.58 -8.81 -1.17
C GLU A 353 11.78 -9.50 -2.28
N GLU A 354 12.45 -9.81 -3.38
CA GLU A 354 11.85 -10.51 -4.52
C GLU A 354 11.37 -11.90 -4.07
N ASP A 355 10.20 -12.34 -4.53
CA ASP A 355 9.49 -13.56 -4.10
C ASP A 355 9.08 -13.65 -2.62
N ASN A 356 9.31 -12.62 -1.83
CA ASN A 356 8.86 -12.58 -0.46
C ASN A 356 7.56 -11.76 -0.36
N ALA A 357 6.45 -12.45 -0.11
CA ALA A 357 5.14 -11.83 0.14
C ALA A 357 4.72 -11.88 1.62
N VAL A 358 5.58 -12.40 2.51
CA VAL A 358 5.19 -12.86 3.84
C VAL A 358 5.78 -12.01 4.95
N TYR A 359 6.90 -11.31 4.71
CA TYR A 359 7.50 -10.47 5.74
C TYR A 359 8.29 -9.28 5.19
N ASN A 360 8.35 -8.21 5.97
CA ASN A 360 9.30 -7.12 5.75
C ASN A 360 9.98 -6.73 7.06
N PHE A 361 11.01 -5.90 6.94
CA PHE A 361 11.69 -5.26 8.06
C PHE A 361 11.47 -3.76 8.04
N ASN A 362 11.00 -3.23 9.17
CA ASN A 362 10.82 -1.82 9.42
C ASN A 362 11.98 -1.30 10.29
N LEU A 363 12.85 -0.47 9.72
CA LEU A 363 13.97 0.16 10.41
C LEU A 363 13.61 1.61 10.72
N VAL A 364 13.38 1.90 12.00
CA VAL A 364 12.85 3.19 12.47
C VAL A 364 14.00 4.09 12.91
N PHE A 365 14.21 5.19 12.19
CA PHE A 365 15.21 6.21 12.46
C PHE A 365 14.57 7.47 13.06
N ARG A 366 15.17 7.98 14.14
CA ARG A 366 14.74 9.23 14.79
C ARG A 366 15.90 10.20 14.93
N TYR A 367 15.61 11.49 14.79
CA TYR A 367 16.62 12.52 15.00
C TYR A 367 16.98 12.65 16.48
N ASN A 368 18.26 12.49 16.81
CA ASN A 368 18.79 12.73 18.14
C ASN A 368 19.40 14.13 18.19
N LYS A 369 18.84 15.01 19.03
CA LYS A 369 19.28 16.41 19.17
C LYS A 369 20.71 16.54 19.73
N SER A 370 21.15 15.59 20.55
CA SER A 370 22.47 15.60 21.19
C SER A 370 23.57 15.24 20.20
N SER A 371 23.39 14.15 19.43
CA SER A 371 24.36 13.73 18.41
C SER A 371 24.18 14.47 17.08
N ARG A 372 23.03 15.14 16.88
CA ARG A 372 22.61 15.80 15.64
C ARG A 372 22.55 14.84 14.45
N GLN A 373 22.21 13.58 14.70
CA GLN A 373 22.14 12.51 13.70
C GLN A 373 20.76 11.82 13.72
N PHE A 374 20.40 11.19 12.62
CA PHE A 374 19.28 10.24 12.58
C PHE A 374 19.78 8.88 13.07
N GLU A 375 19.25 8.40 14.18
CA GLU A 375 19.66 7.15 14.81
C GLU A 375 18.58 6.09 14.73
N LEU A 376 18.99 4.86 14.41
CA LEU A 376 18.16 3.67 14.44
C LEU A 376 17.69 3.40 15.87
N LYS A 377 16.37 3.42 16.09
CA LYS A 377 15.73 3.18 17.38
C LYS A 377 15.05 1.82 17.47
N ASN A 378 14.53 1.31 16.36
CA ASN A 378 13.89 -0.01 16.32
C ASN A 378 14.16 -0.70 14.99
N VAL A 379 14.25 -2.03 15.04
CA VAL A 379 14.21 -2.92 13.87
C VAL A 379 13.09 -3.91 14.14
N LEU A 380 12.09 -3.92 13.28
CA LEU A 380 10.91 -4.75 13.48
C LEU A 380 10.71 -5.64 12.27
N GLN A 381 10.50 -6.93 12.49
CA GLN A 381 9.99 -7.80 11.45
C GLN A 381 8.46 -7.79 11.51
N VAL A 382 7.82 -7.43 10.42
CA VAL A 382 6.37 -7.60 10.24
C VAL A 382 6.15 -8.87 9.42
N THR A 383 5.23 -9.71 9.86
CA THR A 383 4.90 -10.98 9.21
C THR A 383 3.42 -11.00 8.92
N ASN A 384 3.09 -11.23 7.66
CA ASN A 384 1.75 -11.44 7.13
C ASN A 384 1.51 -12.93 6.94
N ASN A 385 0.24 -13.32 6.88
CA ASN A 385 -0.10 -14.67 6.45
C ASN A 385 0.18 -14.83 4.95
N ASP A 386 0.76 -15.94 4.54
CA ASP A 386 0.91 -16.30 3.13
C ASP A 386 -0.34 -16.97 2.56
N ALA A 387 -1.24 -17.41 3.44
CA ALA A 387 -2.57 -17.87 3.13
C ALA A 387 -3.65 -16.84 3.52
N CYS A 388 -4.91 -17.15 3.21
CA CYS A 388 -6.09 -16.42 3.67
C CYS A 388 -6.27 -15.00 3.12
N ASP A 389 -6.32 -14.01 4.01
CA ASP A 389 -6.54 -12.58 3.73
C ASP A 389 -5.23 -11.78 3.67
N HIS A 390 -4.08 -12.47 3.78
CA HIS A 390 -2.75 -11.87 3.85
C HIS A 390 -2.57 -10.84 4.97
N SER A 391 -3.41 -10.86 6.00
CA SER A 391 -3.31 -9.91 7.11
C SER A 391 -2.11 -10.22 8.02
N ILE A 392 -1.73 -9.23 8.82
CA ILE A 392 -0.61 -9.37 9.75
C ILE A 392 -0.90 -10.44 10.80
N VAL A 393 0.05 -11.34 10.97
CA VAL A 393 0.11 -12.34 12.03
C VAL A 393 1.17 -12.01 13.07
N GLY A 394 2.13 -11.12 12.80
CA GLY A 394 3.08 -10.77 13.86
C GLY A 394 3.93 -9.56 13.58
N VAL A 395 4.29 -8.87 14.65
CA VAL A 395 5.34 -7.85 14.65
C VAL A 395 6.33 -8.23 15.72
N ARG A 396 7.59 -8.42 15.36
CA ARG A 396 8.66 -8.83 16.29
C ARG A 396 9.77 -7.80 16.36
N GLU A 397 10.12 -7.39 17.56
CA GLU A 397 11.21 -6.45 17.80
C GLU A 397 12.55 -7.17 17.85
N MET A 398 13.43 -6.82 16.92
CA MET A 398 14.76 -7.39 16.79
C MET A 398 15.77 -6.60 17.64
N PRO A 399 16.80 -7.26 18.21
CA PRO A 399 17.84 -6.58 18.96
C PRO A 399 18.57 -5.55 18.09
N LEU A 400 18.82 -4.32 18.57
CA LEU A 400 19.59 -3.36 17.78
C LEU A 400 21.06 -3.78 17.59
N GLY A 401 21.61 -4.62 18.47
CA GLY A 401 23.02 -5.03 18.44
C GLY A 401 23.42 -5.86 17.23
N MET A 402 22.46 -6.45 16.50
CA MET A 402 22.73 -7.13 15.22
C MET A 402 22.95 -6.14 14.07
N ILE A 403 22.48 -4.89 14.21
CA ILE A 403 22.78 -3.83 13.26
C ILE A 403 23.99 -3.04 13.79
N GLY A 404 25.13 -3.16 13.11
CA GLY A 404 26.36 -2.50 13.52
C GLY A 404 26.25 -0.97 13.50
N GLU A 405 25.88 -0.41 12.34
CA GLU A 405 25.78 1.03 12.14
C GLU A 405 24.41 1.57 12.53
N LYS A 406 24.37 2.45 13.54
CA LYS A 406 23.12 3.01 14.07
C LYS A 406 22.79 4.39 13.50
N SER A 407 23.76 5.12 12.97
CA SER A 407 23.48 6.42 12.32
C SER A 407 23.07 6.18 10.87
N LEU A 408 22.01 6.84 10.42
CA LEU A 408 21.57 6.78 9.02
C LEU A 408 22.62 7.32 8.05
N ALA A 409 23.50 8.22 8.50
CA ALA A 409 24.60 8.74 7.69
C ALA A 409 25.67 7.68 7.38
N SER A 410 25.96 6.79 8.33
CA SER A 410 26.91 5.67 8.17
C SER A 410 26.23 4.33 7.87
N PHE A 411 24.90 4.32 7.71
CA PHE A 411 24.12 3.11 7.51
C PHE A 411 24.44 2.47 6.15
N GLU A 412 24.95 1.23 6.19
CA GLU A 412 25.31 0.43 5.03
C GLU A 412 24.11 -0.46 4.63
N GLY A 413 23.20 0.09 3.84
CA GLY A 413 21.91 -0.55 3.54
C GLY A 413 22.05 -1.93 2.88
N ARG A 414 23.03 -2.13 1.98
CA ARG A 414 23.26 -3.43 1.31
C ARG A 414 23.59 -4.51 2.33
N LYS A 415 24.57 -4.23 3.19
CA LYS A 415 25.01 -5.14 4.24
C LYS A 415 23.87 -5.47 5.21
N VAL A 416 23.09 -4.47 5.61
CA VAL A 416 21.97 -4.68 6.53
C VAL A 416 20.86 -5.48 5.88
N PHE A 417 20.54 -5.23 4.61
CA PHE A 417 19.55 -6.02 3.87
C PHE A 417 19.96 -7.50 3.82
N GLU A 418 21.19 -7.80 3.39
CA GLU A 418 21.74 -9.16 3.36
C GLU A 418 21.69 -9.84 4.74
N GLN A 419 22.09 -9.12 5.80
CA GLN A 419 22.01 -9.62 7.17
C GLN A 419 20.58 -9.91 7.64
N LEU A 420 19.61 -9.11 7.21
CA LEU A 420 18.20 -9.28 7.60
C LEU A 420 17.54 -10.44 6.84
N SER A 421 17.83 -10.61 5.55
CA SER A 421 17.32 -11.72 4.75
C SER A 421 17.84 -13.08 5.27
N ASP A 422 19.10 -13.16 5.70
CA ASP A 422 19.70 -14.39 6.29
C ASP A 422 19.05 -14.84 7.63
N LEU A 423 18.27 -13.97 8.27
CA LEU A 423 17.65 -14.24 9.58
C LEU A 423 16.29 -14.93 9.47
N HIS A 424 15.65 -14.98 8.30
CA HIS A 424 14.39 -15.71 8.13
C HIS A 424 14.70 -17.23 8.05
N PRO A 425 14.11 -18.16 8.87
CA PRO A 425 13.04 -18.08 9.88
C PRO A 425 13.51 -18.08 11.36
N LYS A 426 14.78 -17.76 11.64
CA LYS A 426 15.41 -17.81 12.98
C LYS A 426 14.92 -16.72 13.96
N SER A 427 13.99 -15.88 13.54
CA SER A 427 13.49 -14.71 14.29
C SER A 427 12.28 -15.01 15.19
N ALA A 428 11.81 -16.25 15.27
CA ALA A 428 10.60 -16.64 16.00
C ALA A 428 10.64 -16.28 17.50
N ASP A 429 11.84 -16.26 18.10
CA ASP A 429 12.05 -16.06 19.55
C ASP A 429 12.09 -14.59 19.99
N TYR A 430 12.01 -13.65 19.05
CA TYR A 430 12.07 -12.22 19.38
C TYR A 430 10.79 -11.70 20.04
N LYS A 431 10.92 -10.55 20.72
CA LYS A 431 9.81 -9.93 21.45
C LYS A 431 8.68 -9.56 20.48
N LYS A 432 7.62 -10.38 20.47
CA LYS A 432 6.38 -10.08 19.74
C LYS A 432 5.64 -8.91 20.37
N LEU A 433 5.35 -7.89 19.56
CA LEU A 433 4.61 -6.69 19.94
C LEU A 433 3.12 -6.87 19.65
N MET A 434 2.28 -6.37 20.55
CA MET A 434 0.84 -6.53 20.46
C MET A 434 0.23 -5.38 19.65
N MET A 435 -0.55 -5.71 18.63
CA MET A 435 -1.34 -4.71 17.89
C MET A 435 -2.33 -4.02 18.83
N THR A 436 -2.47 -2.71 18.71
CA THR A 436 -3.30 -1.92 19.63
C THR A 436 -4.78 -2.28 19.50
N ASP A 437 -5.27 -2.43 18.28
CA ASP A 437 -6.66 -2.79 17.99
C ASP A 437 -7.02 -4.17 18.55
N VAL A 438 -6.13 -5.16 18.42
CA VAL A 438 -6.29 -6.51 18.95
C VAL A 438 -6.39 -6.49 20.48
N ALA A 439 -5.55 -5.69 21.15
CA ALA A 439 -5.62 -5.55 22.60
C ALA A 439 -6.93 -4.91 23.05
N GLU A 440 -7.34 -3.81 22.39
CA GLU A 440 -8.58 -3.09 22.69
C GLU A 440 -9.82 -3.94 22.47
N LYS A 441 -9.85 -4.74 21.39
CA LYS A 441 -10.91 -5.71 21.11
C LYS A 441 -11.04 -6.73 22.24
N LEU A 442 -9.93 -7.30 22.74
CA LEU A 442 -10.02 -8.28 23.84
C LEU A 442 -10.47 -7.63 25.15
N ASP A 443 -9.97 -6.44 25.47
CA ASP A 443 -10.38 -5.70 26.67
C ASP A 443 -11.89 -5.41 26.65
N LYS A 444 -12.41 -5.01 25.49
CA LYS A 444 -13.85 -4.82 25.27
C LYS A 444 -14.62 -6.14 25.41
N ALA A 445 -14.14 -7.23 24.83
CA ALA A 445 -14.80 -8.54 24.93
C ALA A 445 -14.89 -9.04 26.38
N LEU A 446 -13.82 -8.92 27.16
CA LEU A 446 -13.80 -9.28 28.57
C LEU A 446 -14.77 -8.41 29.39
N ALA A 447 -14.88 -7.11 29.08
CA ALA A 447 -15.83 -6.22 29.73
C ALA A 447 -17.29 -6.59 29.42
N LEU A 448 -17.59 -6.97 28.17
CA LEU A 448 -18.92 -7.44 27.74
C LEU A 448 -19.26 -8.79 28.39
N TYR A 449 -18.30 -9.70 28.46
CA TYR A 449 -18.46 -11.01 29.11
C TYR A 449 -18.82 -10.87 30.59
N ARG A 450 -18.14 -9.99 31.33
CA ARG A 450 -18.45 -9.69 32.74
C ARG A 450 -19.85 -9.10 32.95
N LYS A 451 -20.44 -8.50 31.92
CA LYS A 451 -21.81 -7.97 31.92
C LYS A 451 -22.85 -9.01 31.46
N GLY A 452 -22.43 -10.23 31.11
CA GLY A 452 -23.32 -11.27 30.58
C GLY A 452 -23.85 -10.99 29.17
N GLN A 453 -23.19 -10.13 28.39
CA GLN A 453 -23.63 -9.73 27.06
C GLN A 453 -23.16 -10.71 25.98
N THR A 454 -23.64 -11.95 26.04
CA THR A 454 -23.12 -13.09 25.26
C THR A 454 -23.12 -12.86 23.74
N GLU A 455 -24.15 -12.25 23.17
CA GLU A 455 -24.20 -11.99 21.71
C GLU A 455 -23.12 -11.01 21.26
N ALA A 456 -22.94 -9.92 22.01
CA ALA A 456 -21.91 -8.93 21.72
C ALA A 456 -20.49 -9.49 21.89
N VAL A 457 -20.31 -10.43 22.82
CA VAL A 457 -19.03 -11.15 22.96
C VAL A 457 -18.81 -12.05 21.73
N ARG A 458 -19.82 -12.80 21.28
CA ARG A 458 -19.72 -13.66 20.09
C ARG A 458 -19.36 -12.87 18.84
N GLU A 459 -20.07 -11.77 18.59
CA GLU A 459 -19.78 -10.88 17.45
C GLU A 459 -18.33 -10.39 17.49
N LEU A 460 -17.87 -9.95 18.66
CA LEU A 460 -16.51 -9.46 18.82
C LEU A 460 -15.46 -10.57 18.68
N MET A 461 -15.72 -11.78 19.18
CA MET A 461 -14.85 -12.95 18.97
C MET A 461 -14.77 -13.36 17.50
N GLY A 462 -15.87 -13.24 16.75
CA GLY A 462 -15.87 -13.43 15.30
C GLY A 462 -14.87 -12.51 14.57
N SER A 463 -14.63 -11.30 15.08
CA SER A 463 -13.67 -10.37 14.49
C SER A 463 -12.19 -10.75 14.68
N PHE A 464 -11.89 -11.75 15.53
CA PHE A 464 -10.54 -12.30 15.67
C PHE A 464 -10.25 -13.35 14.59
N LEU A 465 -11.26 -13.81 13.86
CA LEU A 465 -11.14 -14.88 12.88
C LEU A 465 -10.70 -14.33 11.52
N MET A 466 -9.88 -15.10 10.81
CA MET A 466 -9.53 -14.80 9.42
C MET A 466 -10.47 -15.52 8.46
N TYR A 467 -10.78 -14.85 7.37
CA TYR A 467 -11.61 -15.36 6.29
C TYR A 467 -10.85 -15.30 4.97
N ASN A 468 -11.21 -16.18 4.05
CA ASN A 468 -10.73 -16.14 2.67
C ASN A 468 -11.92 -16.33 1.72
N ASN A 469 -11.66 -16.35 0.41
CA ASN A 469 -12.70 -16.51 -0.61
C ASN A 469 -13.45 -17.87 -0.53
N ALA A 470 -12.89 -18.86 0.18
CA ALA A 470 -13.48 -20.18 0.38
C ALA A 470 -14.20 -20.33 1.74
N GLY A 471 -14.23 -19.27 2.57
CA GLY A 471 -14.88 -19.27 3.88
C GLY A 471 -13.90 -18.99 5.02
N GLN A 472 -14.18 -19.56 6.19
CA GLN A 472 -13.33 -19.37 7.36
C GLN A 472 -11.98 -20.07 7.18
N CYS A 473 -10.91 -19.39 7.55
CA CYS A 473 -9.57 -19.95 7.48
C CYS A 473 -9.31 -21.02 8.53
N ASP A 474 -8.47 -21.97 8.17
CA ASP A 474 -7.98 -22.98 9.09
C ASP A 474 -7.29 -22.29 10.30
N PRO A 475 -7.78 -22.51 11.53
CA PRO A 475 -7.19 -21.96 12.74
C PRO A 475 -5.69 -22.23 12.87
N GLU A 476 -5.21 -23.39 12.41
CA GLU A 476 -3.82 -23.82 12.50
C GLU A 476 -2.86 -22.84 11.80
N GLY A 477 -3.33 -22.15 10.75
CA GLY A 477 -2.52 -21.24 9.95
C GLY A 477 -2.28 -19.86 10.58
N TYR A 478 -3.21 -19.34 11.38
CA TYR A 478 -3.16 -17.94 11.82
C TYR A 478 -3.39 -17.71 13.32
N ILE A 479 -4.11 -18.57 14.03
CA ILE A 479 -4.52 -18.27 15.41
C ILE A 479 -3.30 -18.20 16.33
N ALA A 480 -2.49 -19.26 16.38
CA ALA A 480 -1.27 -19.26 17.19
C ALA A 480 -0.28 -18.20 16.67
N SER A 481 -0.11 -18.11 15.36
CA SER A 481 0.78 -17.14 14.71
C SER A 481 0.43 -15.71 15.12
N LYS A 482 -0.86 -15.34 15.13
CA LYS A 482 -1.37 -13.99 15.45
C LYS A 482 -1.54 -13.71 16.91
N TYR A 483 -2.09 -14.65 17.67
CA TYR A 483 -2.58 -14.38 19.02
C TYR A 483 -1.82 -15.05 20.15
N ASP A 484 -0.84 -15.92 19.85
CA ASP A 484 0.08 -16.36 20.89
C ASP A 484 1.13 -15.27 21.17
N PHE A 485 1.15 -14.79 22.41
CA PHE A 485 2.09 -13.80 22.92
C PHE A 485 2.89 -14.42 24.07
N PRO A 486 4.11 -14.93 23.81
CA PRO A 486 4.91 -15.65 24.81
C PRO A 486 5.17 -14.85 26.10
N GLN A 487 5.25 -13.52 25.98
CA GLN A 487 5.47 -12.60 27.11
C GLN A 487 4.18 -12.30 27.90
N LEU A 488 3.02 -12.60 27.33
CA LEU A 488 1.70 -12.34 27.89
C LEU A 488 0.80 -13.59 27.79
N PRO A 489 1.22 -14.75 28.32
CA PRO A 489 0.47 -15.99 28.17
C PRO A 489 -0.91 -15.94 28.84
N GLY A 490 -1.10 -15.03 29.81
CA GLY A 490 -2.42 -14.74 30.38
C GLY A 490 -3.38 -14.12 29.36
N TRP A 491 -2.90 -13.16 28.56
CA TRP A 491 -3.70 -12.52 27.52
C TRP A 491 -4.15 -13.54 26.46
N SER A 492 -3.21 -14.37 25.97
CA SER A 492 -3.51 -15.41 24.98
C SER A 492 -4.45 -16.48 25.53
N ASN A 493 -4.29 -16.87 26.80
CA ASN A 493 -5.22 -17.75 27.50
C ASN A 493 -6.63 -17.17 27.61
N ASP A 494 -6.75 -15.87 27.89
CA ASP A 494 -8.05 -15.20 28.06
C ASP A 494 -8.78 -15.04 26.72
N LEU A 495 -8.06 -14.83 25.62
CA LEU A 495 -8.63 -14.91 24.27
C LEU A 495 -9.07 -16.34 23.94
N GLY A 496 -8.23 -17.34 24.21
CA GLY A 496 -8.60 -18.75 24.01
C GLY A 496 -9.85 -19.12 24.80
N PHE A 497 -9.94 -18.69 26.06
CA PHE A 497 -11.14 -18.83 26.88
C PHE A 497 -12.40 -18.25 26.20
N LEU A 498 -12.35 -16.99 25.76
CA LEU A 498 -13.52 -16.36 25.14
C LEU A 498 -13.90 -16.98 23.79
N LEU A 499 -12.93 -17.44 22.99
CA LEU A 499 -13.18 -18.23 21.79
C LEU A 499 -13.95 -19.51 22.14
N GLY A 500 -13.52 -20.24 23.17
CA GLY A 500 -14.23 -21.42 23.68
C GLY A 500 -15.65 -21.12 24.17
N GLU A 501 -15.82 -20.08 24.99
CA GLU A 501 -17.13 -19.68 25.53
C GLU A 501 -18.14 -19.27 24.46
N THR A 502 -17.65 -18.83 23.29
CA THR A 502 -18.51 -18.38 22.17
C THR A 502 -18.70 -19.43 21.07
N GLY A 503 -18.09 -20.61 21.21
CA GLY A 503 -18.26 -21.75 20.30
C GLY A 503 -17.15 -21.92 19.25
N TYR A 504 -16.16 -21.03 19.22
CA TYR A 504 -14.96 -21.12 18.37
C TYR A 504 -13.93 -22.08 19.00
N TYR A 505 -14.36 -23.33 19.16
CA TYR A 505 -13.62 -24.31 19.94
C TYR A 505 -12.30 -24.73 19.28
N GLN A 506 -12.25 -24.81 17.94
CA GLN A 506 -11.04 -25.20 17.21
C GLN A 506 -9.94 -24.13 17.40
N GLU A 507 -10.29 -22.85 17.24
CA GLU A 507 -9.41 -21.71 17.47
C GLU A 507 -8.94 -21.62 18.92
N SER A 508 -9.86 -21.84 19.86
CA SER A 508 -9.53 -21.94 21.27
C SER A 508 -8.48 -23.02 21.52
N ILE A 509 -8.68 -24.22 20.97
CA ILE A 509 -7.76 -25.36 21.10
C ILE A 509 -6.38 -25.01 20.54
N GLU A 510 -6.30 -24.47 19.33
CA GLU A 510 -5.03 -24.11 18.70
C GLU A 510 -4.26 -23.07 19.52
N LEU A 511 -4.94 -22.01 19.97
CA LEU A 511 -4.30 -20.99 20.80
C LEU A 511 -3.84 -21.53 22.15
N LEU A 512 -4.68 -22.31 22.82
CA LEU A 512 -4.39 -22.85 24.16
C LEU A 512 -3.26 -23.88 24.11
N ASN A 513 -3.18 -24.69 23.05
CA ASN A 513 -2.06 -25.59 22.82
C ASN A 513 -0.75 -24.80 22.65
N ALA A 514 -0.74 -23.71 21.88
CA ALA A 514 0.43 -22.85 21.74
C ALA A 514 0.86 -22.22 23.08
N VAL A 515 -0.10 -21.76 23.89
CA VAL A 515 0.16 -21.23 25.25
C VAL A 515 0.79 -22.30 26.14
N ILE A 516 0.23 -23.52 26.15
CA ILE A 516 0.69 -24.65 26.98
C ILE A 516 2.08 -25.11 26.56
N ALA A 517 2.36 -25.19 25.26
CA ALA A 517 3.67 -25.59 24.74
C ALA A 517 4.80 -24.73 25.31
N ARG A 518 4.53 -23.43 25.54
CA ARG A 518 5.48 -22.48 26.14
C ARG A 518 5.35 -22.36 27.66
N ASN A 519 4.18 -22.65 28.21
CA ASN A 519 3.85 -22.49 29.63
C ASN A 519 3.15 -23.74 30.18
N PRO A 520 3.85 -24.88 30.32
CA PRO A 520 3.24 -26.15 30.70
C PRO A 520 2.67 -26.15 32.13
N ASN A 521 3.00 -25.16 32.95
CA ASN A 521 2.45 -24.99 34.30
C ASN A 521 1.28 -23.99 34.36
N ARG A 522 0.80 -23.46 33.23
CA ARG A 522 -0.36 -22.55 33.17
C ARG A 522 -1.64 -23.34 33.42
N THR A 523 -1.93 -23.63 34.68
CA THR A 523 -3.04 -24.49 35.12
C THR A 523 -4.37 -24.13 34.44
N VAL A 524 -4.76 -22.86 34.42
CA VAL A 524 -6.03 -22.40 33.83
C VAL A 524 -6.15 -22.72 32.33
N ALA A 525 -5.05 -22.76 31.58
CA ALA A 525 -5.09 -23.08 30.15
C ALA A 525 -5.56 -24.52 29.91
N TYR A 526 -5.20 -25.47 30.77
CA TYR A 526 -5.70 -26.84 30.69
C TYR A 526 -7.20 -26.95 30.96
N LEU A 527 -7.74 -26.13 31.86
CA LEU A 527 -9.19 -26.09 32.09
C LEU A 527 -9.93 -25.58 30.85
N ASN A 528 -9.46 -24.47 30.28
CA ASN A 528 -10.05 -23.87 29.09
C ASN A 528 -9.93 -24.80 27.87
N LEU A 529 -8.80 -25.50 27.74
CA LEU A 529 -8.56 -26.47 26.67
C LEU A 529 -9.51 -27.67 26.82
N ALA A 530 -9.69 -28.16 28.04
CA ALA A 530 -10.62 -29.25 28.34
C ALA A 530 -12.08 -28.86 28.04
N ASP A 531 -12.50 -27.65 28.46
CA ASP A 531 -13.82 -27.12 28.17
C ASP A 531 -14.03 -26.98 26.64
N SER A 532 -13.00 -26.59 25.89
CA SER A 532 -13.06 -26.47 24.42
C SER A 532 -13.14 -27.82 23.71
N TYR A 533 -12.32 -28.81 24.10
CA TYR A 533 -12.45 -30.18 23.61
C TYR A 533 -13.81 -30.78 23.94
N TRP A 534 -14.33 -30.49 25.14
CA TRP A 534 -15.66 -30.94 25.54
C TRP A 534 -16.75 -30.38 24.63
N GLY A 535 -16.63 -29.10 24.25
CA GLY A 535 -17.49 -28.39 23.30
C GLY A 535 -17.46 -28.99 21.90
N LEU A 536 -16.29 -29.42 21.41
CA LEU A 536 -16.16 -30.20 20.17
C LEU A 536 -16.61 -31.66 20.29
N LYS A 537 -17.11 -32.08 21.45
CA LYS A 537 -17.47 -33.48 21.76
C LYS A 537 -16.28 -34.44 21.72
N ASP A 538 -15.05 -33.95 21.78
CA ASP A 538 -13.85 -34.76 21.96
C ASP A 538 -13.66 -35.08 23.44
N LYS A 539 -14.42 -36.06 23.93
CA LYS A 539 -14.45 -36.41 25.36
C LYS A 539 -13.13 -37.01 25.84
N VAL A 540 -12.38 -37.66 24.95
CA VAL A 540 -11.10 -38.29 25.27
C VAL A 540 -10.05 -37.23 25.57
N ARG A 541 -9.85 -36.26 24.66
CA ARG A 541 -8.89 -35.17 24.88
C ARG A 541 -9.35 -34.21 25.99
N ALA A 542 -10.66 -33.99 26.13
CA ALA A 542 -11.20 -33.22 27.24
C ALA A 542 -10.85 -33.85 28.61
N ALA A 543 -11.09 -35.15 28.78
CA ALA A 543 -10.79 -35.87 30.01
C ALA A 543 -9.29 -35.83 30.36
N GLN A 544 -8.41 -35.95 29.36
CA GLN A 544 -6.96 -35.82 29.55
C GLN A 544 -6.57 -34.41 30.06
N ALA A 545 -7.10 -33.36 29.44
CA ALA A 545 -6.82 -31.99 29.85
C ALA A 545 -7.41 -31.65 31.24
N TYR A 546 -8.60 -32.14 31.58
CA TYR A 546 -9.18 -31.99 32.93
C TYR A 546 -8.33 -32.69 34.00
N LYS A 547 -7.83 -33.90 33.73
CA LYS A 547 -6.92 -34.61 34.64
C LYS A 547 -5.64 -33.83 34.88
N GLN A 548 -5.07 -33.25 33.82
CA GLN A 548 -3.88 -32.41 33.93
C GLN A 548 -4.14 -31.14 34.76
N TYR A 549 -5.27 -30.47 34.54
CA TYR A 549 -5.71 -29.35 35.38
C TYR A 549 -5.83 -29.76 36.86
N ALA A 550 -6.50 -30.87 37.14
CA ALA A 550 -6.73 -31.36 38.50
C ALA A 550 -5.41 -31.71 39.21
N SER A 551 -4.46 -32.34 38.49
CA SER A 551 -3.11 -32.60 39.01
C SER A 551 -2.42 -31.31 39.41
N LEU A 552 -2.32 -30.34 38.49
CA LEU A 552 -1.65 -29.06 38.76
C LEU A 552 -2.30 -28.28 39.92
N MET A 553 -3.63 -28.31 40.03
CA MET A 553 -4.34 -27.69 41.17
C MET A 553 -4.05 -28.39 42.49
N THR A 554 -3.94 -29.72 42.48
CA THR A 554 -3.61 -30.52 43.67
C THR A 554 -2.18 -30.27 44.11
N ASP A 555 -1.23 -30.29 43.17
CA ASP A 555 0.19 -29.98 43.41
C ASP A 555 0.36 -28.58 43.99
N ALA A 556 -0.45 -27.62 43.52
CA ALA A 556 -0.51 -26.26 44.04
C ALA A 556 -1.29 -26.11 45.37
N ARG A 557 -1.74 -27.21 45.99
CA ARG A 557 -2.56 -27.26 47.23
C ARG A 557 -3.88 -26.48 47.12
N LYS A 558 -4.49 -26.49 45.93
CA LYS A 558 -5.76 -25.81 45.60
C LYS A 558 -6.86 -26.79 45.19
N ALA A 559 -6.78 -28.06 45.61
CA ALA A 559 -7.76 -29.08 45.26
C ALA A 559 -9.22 -28.67 45.56
N SER A 560 -9.46 -27.90 46.63
CA SER A 560 -10.79 -27.39 46.98
C SER A 560 -11.38 -26.36 45.99
N LYS A 561 -10.57 -25.84 45.06
CA LYS A 561 -11.00 -24.90 44.01
C LYS A 561 -11.23 -25.59 42.67
N ILE A 562 -11.08 -26.91 42.59
CA ILE A 562 -11.37 -27.68 41.37
C ILE A 562 -12.89 -27.67 41.15
N PRO A 563 -13.39 -27.18 39.99
CA PRO A 563 -14.83 -27.22 39.69
C PRO A 563 -15.35 -28.66 39.60
N ALA A 564 -16.58 -28.91 40.05
CA ALA A 564 -17.20 -30.24 40.03
C ALA A 564 -17.17 -30.90 38.64
N ARG A 565 -17.40 -30.11 37.58
CA ARG A 565 -17.33 -30.56 36.18
C ARG A 565 -16.02 -31.24 35.80
N VAL A 566 -14.92 -30.90 36.46
CA VAL A 566 -13.60 -31.49 36.18
C VAL A 566 -13.62 -32.97 36.56
N THR A 567 -14.12 -33.32 37.74
CA THR A 567 -14.25 -34.72 38.18
C THR A 567 -15.27 -35.44 37.31
N GLU A 568 -16.46 -34.87 37.12
CA GLU A 568 -17.54 -35.46 36.32
C GLU A 568 -17.10 -35.80 34.88
N ARG A 569 -16.27 -34.96 34.27
CA ARG A 569 -15.83 -35.10 32.87
C ARG A 569 -14.48 -35.79 32.72
N SER A 570 -13.77 -36.08 33.81
CA SER A 570 -12.49 -36.80 33.79
C SER A 570 -12.65 -38.32 33.63
N ASP A 571 -13.79 -38.87 34.03
CA ASP A 571 -14.03 -40.32 33.97
C ASP A 571 -14.42 -40.79 32.57
N GLY A 572 -14.59 -39.87 31.63
CA GLY A 572 -14.70 -40.16 30.20
C GLY A 572 -15.85 -41.10 29.86
N VAL A 573 -16.94 -41.13 30.65
CA VAL A 573 -18.10 -41.96 30.34
C VAL A 573 -18.68 -41.47 29.01
N VAL A 574 -18.36 -42.27 28.00
CA VAL A 574 -18.86 -42.23 26.64
C VAL A 574 -20.35 -42.57 26.73
N GLU A 575 -21.21 -41.61 26.39
CA GLU A 575 -22.48 -41.92 25.73
C GLU A 575 -22.32 -41.70 24.23
#